data_AF-A0A251VDH1-F1
#
_entry.id   AF-A0A251VDH1-F1
#
_cell.length_a   1.000
_cell.length_b   1.000
_cell.length_c   1.000
_cell.angle_alpha   90.00
_cell.angle_beta   90.00
_cell.angle_gamma   90.00
#
_symmetry.space_group_name_H-M   'P 1'
#
loop_
_entity.id
_entity.type
_entity.pdbx_description
1 polymer ?
#
loop_
_entity_poly.entity_id
_entity_poly.type
_entity_poly.pdbx_seq_one_letter_code
_entity_poly.pdbx_strand_id
1 'polypeptide(L)'
;MVEIGIFQYNWPNNTFTLIFSSFLPKSSSPSAEIKMHHLRSHISVVFIIAAVTVILCSPSTVSAGSQPLRSSSSFSVALQTLQKNLNYEFKNIGYLRRAMTHSSYSEENNKAFSILGESIIETTVALKLLKIDVDISSKDVSDRIAEISKVETSCAVDGMRLGLQNVVRVSSNTDSSTSSIVCGAFRSIFAAIALDTGKSDDAGDVFLAVHGGAGGLFYV
;
A
#
# COMPACT_ATOMS: atom_id res chain seq x y z
N MET A 1 -29.71 -17.64 -2.79
CA MET A 1 -29.29 -19.04 -2.65
C MET A 1 -27.86 -18.99 -2.14
N VAL A 2 -27.55 -19.59 -1.00
CA VAL A 2 -26.17 -19.65 -0.51
C VAL A 2 -25.52 -20.80 -1.26
N GLU A 3 -24.54 -20.51 -2.11
CA GLU A 3 -23.68 -21.55 -2.67
C GLU A 3 -22.51 -21.74 -1.71
N ILE A 4 -22.39 -22.94 -1.15
CA ILE A 4 -21.27 -23.32 -0.29
C ILE A 4 -20.28 -24.05 -1.20
N GLY A 5 -19.23 -23.36 -1.62
CA GLY A 5 -18.10 -23.99 -2.30
C GLY A 5 -17.17 -24.62 -1.26
N ILE A 6 -16.95 -25.94 -1.36
CA ILE A 6 -15.95 -26.66 -0.55
C ILE A 6 -14.80 -27.01 -1.49
N PHE A 7 -13.62 -26.44 -1.24
CA PHE A 7 -12.39 -26.88 -1.88
C PHE A 7 -11.58 -27.71 -0.88
N GLN A 8 -11.34 -28.98 -1.22
CA GLN A 8 -10.46 -29.85 -0.46
C GLN A 8 -9.08 -29.88 -1.13
N TYR A 9 -8.05 -29.52 -0.36
CA TYR A 9 -6.66 -29.73 -0.74
C TYR A 9 -6.11 -30.92 0.07
N ASN A 10 -5.73 -31.99 -0.64
CA ASN A 10 -5.09 -33.16 -0.04
C ASN A 10 -3.57 -33.05 -0.19
N TRP A 11 -2.88 -32.90 0.93
CA TRP A 11 -1.43 -33.07 1.04
C TRP A 11 -1.13 -34.44 1.67
N PRO A 12 0.09 -35.01 1.48
CA PRO A 12 0.37 -36.42 1.76
C PRO A 12 0.19 -36.90 3.21
N ASN A 13 -0.15 -36.03 4.18
CA ASN A 13 -0.44 -36.43 5.56
C ASN A 13 -1.41 -35.49 6.31
N ASN A 14 -2.08 -34.53 5.66
CA ASN A 14 -3.06 -33.63 6.29
C ASN A 14 -4.09 -33.12 5.28
N THR A 15 -5.36 -33.05 5.69
CA THR A 15 -6.46 -32.45 4.91
C THR A 15 -6.85 -31.11 5.53
N PHE A 16 -6.78 -30.04 4.76
CA PHE A 16 -7.27 -28.71 5.15
C PHE A 16 -8.58 -28.42 4.43
N THR A 17 -9.61 -28.04 5.19
CA THR A 17 -10.92 -27.64 4.66
C THR A 17 -11.13 -26.16 4.94
N LEU A 18 -11.21 -25.35 3.88
CA LEU A 18 -11.58 -23.94 3.98
C LEU A 18 -13.06 -23.78 3.58
N ILE A 19 -13.85 -23.18 4.45
CA ILE A 19 -15.27 -22.87 4.20
C ILE A 19 -15.38 -21.35 4.01
N PHE A 20 -15.82 -20.93 2.82
CA PHE A 20 -16.16 -19.54 2.54
C PHE A 20 -17.66 -19.41 2.32
N SER A 21 -18.27 -18.35 2.85
CA SER A 21 -19.65 -17.97 2.54
C SER A 21 -19.66 -16.60 1.85
N SER A 22 -20.05 -16.58 0.57
CA SER A 22 -20.32 -15.34 -0.15
C SER A 22 -21.82 -15.07 -0.14
N PHE A 23 -22.23 -13.90 0.36
CA PHE A 23 -23.60 -13.41 0.27
C PHE A 23 -23.84 -12.78 -1.11
N LEU A 24 -24.66 -13.42 -1.94
CA LEU A 24 -25.26 -12.75 -3.11
C LEU A 24 -26.57 -12.07 -2.70
N PRO A 25 -26.81 -10.81 -3.09
CA PRO A 25 -28.08 -10.14 -2.83
C PRO A 25 -29.21 -10.80 -3.61
N LYS A 26 -30.33 -11.03 -2.91
CA LYS A 26 -31.54 -11.71 -3.39
C LYS A 26 -32.34 -10.77 -4.28
N SER A 27 -32.43 -11.04 -5.59
CA SER A 27 -33.43 -10.41 -6.45
C SER A 27 -34.78 -11.12 -6.27
N SER A 28 -35.84 -10.33 -6.07
CA SER A 28 -37.22 -10.79 -5.95
C SER A 28 -37.98 -10.55 -7.28
N SER A 29 -38.21 -11.64 -8.03
CA SER A 29 -39.45 -12.13 -8.71
C SER A 29 -40.53 -11.16 -9.28
N PRO A 30 -41.48 -11.60 -10.15
CA PRO A 30 -41.36 -12.12 -11.52
C PRO A 30 -42.38 -11.47 -12.52
N SER A 31 -42.16 -11.71 -13.82
CA SER A 31 -43.13 -11.79 -14.93
C SER A 31 -44.17 -10.68 -15.18
N ALA A 32 -43.97 -9.95 -16.27
CA ALA A 32 -45.06 -9.54 -17.17
C ALA A 32 -44.54 -9.53 -18.62
N GLU A 33 -44.97 -10.54 -19.36
CA GLU A 33 -44.77 -10.70 -20.80
C GLU A 33 -45.66 -9.68 -21.54
N ILE A 34 -45.09 -8.58 -22.08
CA ILE A 34 -45.82 -7.68 -22.99
C ILE A 34 -44.91 -7.22 -24.15
N LYS A 35 -45.22 -7.77 -25.33
CA LYS A 35 -45.10 -7.23 -26.70
C LYS A 35 -43.90 -6.32 -27.02
N MET A 36 -42.89 -6.99 -27.58
CA MET A 36 -41.94 -6.44 -28.53
C MET A 36 -42.69 -6.02 -29.83
N HIS A 37 -43.01 -4.73 -30.01
CA HIS A 37 -43.19 -4.04 -31.31
C HIS A 37 -43.77 -2.61 -31.13
N HIS A 38 -43.04 -1.68 -30.48
CA HIS A 38 -43.12 -0.23 -30.73
C HIS A 38 -42.19 0.54 -29.76
N LEU A 39 -40.90 0.70 -30.09
CA LEU A 39 -40.11 1.75 -29.41
C LEU A 39 -38.95 2.31 -30.23
N ARG A 40 -38.89 2.02 -31.53
CA ARG A 40 -37.80 2.47 -32.41
C ARG A 40 -37.88 3.93 -32.87
N SER A 41 -38.80 4.75 -32.33
CA SER A 41 -39.05 6.12 -32.83
C SER A 41 -38.81 7.25 -31.83
N HIS A 42 -38.53 6.97 -30.55
CA HIS A 42 -38.35 8.03 -29.53
C HIS A 42 -36.91 8.21 -29.03
N ILE A 43 -35.99 7.31 -29.40
CA ILE A 43 -34.58 7.40 -28.98
C ILE A 43 -33.86 8.56 -29.68
N SER A 44 -34.23 8.91 -30.91
CA SER A 44 -33.57 10.00 -31.66
C SER A 44 -33.99 11.41 -31.24
N VAL A 45 -35.15 11.59 -30.60
CA VAL A 45 -35.67 12.92 -30.24
C VAL A 45 -35.13 13.38 -28.88
N VAL A 46 -34.92 12.45 -27.94
CA VAL A 46 -34.40 12.77 -26.60
C VAL A 46 -32.94 13.25 -26.64
N PHE A 47 -32.13 12.77 -27.59
CA PHE A 47 -30.74 13.20 -27.74
C PHE A 47 -30.57 14.60 -28.35
N ILE A 48 -31.57 15.16 -29.01
CA ILE A 48 -31.47 16.51 -29.62
C ILE A 48 -31.86 17.61 -28.62
N ILE A 49 -32.65 17.32 -27.58
CA ILE A 49 -33.11 18.33 -26.62
C ILE A 49 -32.07 18.58 -25.50
N ALA A 50 -31.20 17.61 -25.19
CA ALA A 50 -30.13 17.79 -24.20
C ALA A 50 -28.95 18.66 -24.70
N ALA A 51 -28.86 18.94 -26.00
CA ALA A 51 -27.77 19.70 -26.59
C ALA A 51 -27.98 21.24 -26.55
N VAL A 52 -29.14 21.72 -26.09
CA VAL A 52 -29.51 23.16 -26.15
C VAL A 52 -29.48 23.87 -24.78
N THR A 53 -29.29 23.16 -23.67
CA THR A 53 -29.25 23.79 -22.33
C THR A 53 -27.84 24.08 -21.78
N VAL A 54 -26.78 23.87 -22.58
CA VAL A 54 -25.38 24.12 -22.15
C VAL A 54 -24.90 25.56 -22.45
N ILE A 55 -25.71 26.40 -23.10
CA ILE A 55 -25.34 27.78 -23.43
C ILE A 55 -26.13 28.74 -22.55
N LEU A 56 -25.76 28.91 -21.28
CA LEU A 56 -26.00 30.11 -20.43
C LEU A 56 -25.66 29.78 -18.97
N CYS A 57 -24.38 29.62 -18.66
CA CYS A 57 -23.89 29.77 -17.29
C CYS A 57 -22.47 30.34 -17.35
N SER A 58 -22.37 31.65 -17.12
CA SER A 58 -21.11 32.37 -17.03
C SER A 58 -20.22 31.76 -15.94
N PRO A 59 -18.92 31.53 -16.17
CA PRO A 59 -18.03 31.12 -15.09
C PRO A 59 -17.77 32.33 -14.21
N SER A 60 -18.38 32.35 -13.02
CA SER A 60 -17.94 33.19 -11.91
C SER A 60 -16.47 32.86 -11.62
N THR A 61 -15.59 33.83 -11.83
CA THR A 61 -14.19 33.77 -11.41
C THR A 61 -14.15 33.72 -9.89
N VAL A 62 -14.19 32.52 -9.32
CA VAL A 62 -13.84 32.28 -7.93
C VAL A 62 -12.33 32.50 -7.83
N SER A 63 -11.96 33.61 -7.21
CA SER A 63 -10.60 33.88 -6.77
C SER A 63 -10.15 32.74 -5.86
N ALA A 64 -9.38 31.81 -6.42
CA ALA A 64 -8.65 30.82 -5.65
C ALA A 64 -7.61 31.60 -4.83
N GLY A 65 -7.93 31.82 -3.56
CA GLY A 65 -6.97 32.27 -2.57
C GLY A 65 -5.75 31.35 -2.63
N SER A 66 -4.63 31.90 -3.08
CA SER A 66 -3.34 31.23 -3.14
C SER A 66 -2.94 30.80 -1.73
N GLN A 67 -3.12 29.52 -1.42
CA GLN A 67 -2.44 28.91 -0.28
C GLN A 67 -0.93 28.87 -0.57
N PRO A 68 -0.08 29.07 0.45
CA PRO A 68 1.34 29.37 0.23
C PRO A 68 2.08 28.13 -0.30
N LEU A 69 2.74 28.32 -1.44
CA LEU A 69 3.62 27.37 -2.17
C LEU A 69 4.89 26.95 -1.38
N ARG A 70 4.90 27.05 -0.05
CA ARG A 70 6.08 26.74 0.79
C ARG A 70 6.13 25.28 1.26
N SER A 71 4.99 24.62 1.47
CA SER A 71 4.94 23.25 2.01
C SER A 71 5.42 22.17 1.02
N SER A 72 5.18 22.36 -0.29
CA SER A 72 5.66 21.43 -1.31
C SER A 72 7.19 21.43 -1.43
N SER A 73 7.83 22.58 -1.24
CA SER A 73 9.28 22.74 -1.35
C SER A 73 10.03 22.01 -0.23
N SER A 74 9.58 22.12 1.02
CA SER A 74 10.22 21.47 2.16
C SER A 74 10.06 19.95 2.12
N PHE A 75 8.88 19.46 1.72
CA PHE A 75 8.65 18.02 1.59
C PHE A 75 9.52 17.41 0.48
N SER A 76 9.63 18.05 -0.68
CA SER A 76 10.52 17.56 -1.75
C SER A 76 11.99 17.50 -1.32
N VAL A 77 12.48 18.48 -0.55
CA VAL A 77 13.85 18.46 0.00
C VAL A 77 14.01 17.31 1.00
N ALA A 78 13.04 17.09 1.89
CA ALA A 78 13.07 15.97 2.83
C ALA A 78 13.11 14.61 2.11
N LEU A 79 12.33 14.44 1.04
CA LEU A 79 12.38 13.23 0.21
C LEU A 79 13.73 13.06 -0.50
N GLN A 80 14.35 14.15 -0.96
CA GLN A 80 15.69 14.07 -1.55
C GLN A 80 16.75 13.64 -0.54
N THR A 81 16.68 14.15 0.69
CA THR A 81 17.55 13.70 1.79
C THR A 81 17.30 12.23 2.13
N LEU A 82 16.03 11.80 2.17
CA LEU A 82 15.69 10.42 2.45
C LEU A 82 16.27 9.46 1.38
N GLN A 83 16.18 9.81 0.10
CA GLN A 83 16.81 9.02 -0.98
C GLN A 83 18.32 8.85 -0.79
N LYS A 84 19.01 9.92 -0.36
CA LYS A 84 20.45 9.85 -0.03
C LYS A 84 20.73 8.92 1.14
N ASN A 85 19.92 8.99 2.20
CA ASN A 85 20.06 8.14 3.38
C ASN A 85 19.78 6.66 3.08
N LEU A 86 18.88 6.39 2.13
CA LEU A 86 18.58 5.04 1.64
C LEU A 86 19.62 4.53 0.63
N ASN A 87 20.49 5.41 0.12
CA ASN A 87 21.35 5.15 -1.03
C ASN A 87 20.56 4.59 -2.24
N TYR A 88 19.36 5.13 -2.47
CA TYR A 88 18.46 4.71 -3.55
C TYR A 88 17.79 5.93 -4.18
N GLU A 89 17.91 6.07 -5.50
CA GLU A 89 17.25 7.13 -6.28
C GLU A 89 16.02 6.56 -7.01
N PHE A 90 14.85 7.10 -6.68
CA PHE A 90 13.59 6.66 -7.27
C PHE A 90 13.45 7.16 -8.71
N LYS A 91 13.08 6.26 -9.63
CA LYS A 91 12.67 6.62 -10.99
C LYS A 91 11.33 7.34 -10.98
N ASN A 92 10.42 6.85 -10.14
CA ASN A 92 9.13 7.47 -9.87
C ASN A 92 9.03 7.90 -8.40
N ILE A 93 9.32 9.17 -8.15
CA ILE A 93 9.23 9.78 -6.82
C ILE A 93 7.82 9.71 -6.21
N GLY A 94 6.79 9.48 -7.03
CA GLY A 94 5.41 9.28 -6.59
C GLY A 94 5.26 8.11 -5.62
N TYR A 95 6.03 7.03 -5.81
CA TYR A 95 6.02 5.89 -4.89
C TYR A 95 6.56 6.26 -3.51
N LEU A 96 7.68 6.99 -3.45
CA LEU A 96 8.23 7.47 -2.18
C LEU A 96 7.32 8.49 -1.50
N ARG A 97 6.72 9.42 -2.28
CA ARG A 97 5.71 10.36 -1.75
C ARG A 97 4.56 9.63 -1.09
N ARG A 98 4.06 8.57 -1.73
CA ARG A 98 2.96 7.75 -1.20
C ARG A 98 3.39 6.98 0.04
N ALA A 99 4.58 6.38 0.05
CA ALA A 99 5.14 5.70 1.22
C ALA A 99 5.23 6.62 2.45
N MET A 100 5.53 7.90 2.24
CA MET A 100 5.61 8.93 3.30
C MET A 100 4.28 9.66 3.55
N THR A 101 3.14 9.08 3.17
CA THR A 101 1.80 9.66 3.41
C THR A 101 0.95 8.70 4.23
N HIS A 102 0.63 9.07 5.48
CA HIS A 102 -0.21 8.29 6.37
C HIS A 102 -1.70 8.41 6.01
N SER A 103 -2.53 7.44 6.39
CA SER A 103 -3.96 7.45 6.09
C SER A 103 -4.73 8.58 6.76
N SER A 104 -4.20 9.18 7.84
CA SER A 104 -4.79 10.39 8.41
C SER A 104 -4.57 11.63 7.56
N TYR A 105 -3.60 11.61 6.64
CA TYR A 105 -3.29 12.74 5.76
C TYR A 105 -4.06 12.71 4.44
N SER A 106 -4.24 11.53 3.84
CA SER A 106 -4.91 11.36 2.53
C SER A 106 -5.47 9.96 2.34
N GLU A 107 -6.48 9.83 1.49
CA GLU A 107 -6.94 8.53 0.96
C GLU A 107 -5.86 7.84 0.11
N GLU A 108 -5.03 8.62 -0.57
CA GLU A 108 -3.85 8.10 -1.25
C GLU A 108 -2.68 7.99 -0.26
N ASN A 109 -2.66 6.87 0.47
CA ASN A 109 -1.71 6.65 1.56
C ASN A 109 -0.90 5.36 1.42
N ASN A 110 -0.08 5.16 2.44
CA ASN A 110 0.89 4.08 2.56
C ASN A 110 0.34 2.78 3.17
N LYS A 111 -0.95 2.67 3.50
CA LYS A 111 -1.49 1.47 4.19
C LYS A 111 -1.32 0.18 3.38
N ALA A 112 -1.54 0.24 2.07
CA ALA A 112 -1.28 -0.90 1.19
C ALA A 112 0.24 -1.17 1.02
N PHE A 113 1.04 -0.11 1.01
CA PHE A 113 2.51 -0.20 0.90
C PHE A 113 3.10 -0.82 2.16
N SER A 114 2.58 -0.52 3.35
CA SER A 114 3.10 -1.07 4.59
C SER A 114 2.88 -2.58 4.68
N ILE A 115 1.75 -3.07 4.16
CA ILE A 115 1.44 -4.50 4.09
C ILE A 115 2.41 -5.21 3.15
N LEU A 116 2.57 -4.70 1.92
CA LEU A 116 3.52 -5.29 0.97
C LEU A 116 4.97 -5.24 1.51
N GLY A 117 5.34 -4.12 2.12
CA GLY A 117 6.67 -3.90 2.68
C GLY A 117 6.99 -4.86 3.83
N GLU A 118 6.01 -5.15 4.69
CA GLU A 118 6.15 -6.18 5.72
C GLU A 118 6.46 -7.55 5.10
N SER A 119 5.67 -7.99 4.12
CA SER A 119 5.92 -9.27 3.43
C SER A 119 7.29 -9.32 2.75
N ILE A 120 7.76 -8.22 2.15
CA ILE A 120 9.10 -8.14 1.55
C ILE A 120 10.19 -8.31 2.62
N ILE A 121 10.07 -7.61 3.76
CA ILE A 121 11.04 -7.69 4.86
C ILE A 121 11.11 -9.12 5.41
N GLU A 122 9.96 -9.72 5.70
CA GLU A 122 9.88 -11.09 6.24
C GLU A 122 10.49 -12.11 5.25
N THR A 123 10.15 -11.98 3.97
CA THR A 123 10.70 -12.82 2.90
C THR A 123 12.21 -12.65 2.77
N THR A 124 12.70 -11.40 2.84
CA THR A 124 14.14 -11.10 2.74
C THR A 124 14.92 -11.74 3.88
N VAL A 125 14.40 -11.64 5.12
CA VAL A 125 15.03 -12.26 6.29
C VAL A 125 15.00 -13.78 6.19
N ALA A 126 13.86 -14.37 5.85
CA ALA A 126 13.74 -15.82 5.68
C ALA A 126 14.69 -16.36 4.61
N LEU A 127 14.73 -15.70 3.44
CA LEU A 127 15.60 -16.06 2.33
C LEU A 127 17.08 -15.95 2.73
N LYS A 128 17.46 -14.90 3.47
CA LYS A 128 18.83 -14.72 3.94
C LYS A 128 19.25 -15.83 4.90
N LEU A 129 18.39 -16.19 5.85
CA LEU A 129 18.66 -17.28 6.80
C LEU A 129 18.86 -18.61 6.07
N LEU A 130 17.94 -18.97 5.16
CA LEU A 130 18.01 -20.20 4.38
C LEU A 130 19.18 -20.25 3.39
N LYS A 131 19.66 -19.09 2.92
CA LYS A 131 20.89 -19.01 2.11
C LYS A 131 22.16 -19.26 2.92
N ILE A 132 22.14 -18.95 4.22
CA ILE A 132 23.27 -19.19 5.14
C ILE A 132 23.26 -20.65 5.59
N ASP A 133 22.11 -21.15 6.01
CA ASP A 133 21.90 -22.51 6.47
C ASP A 133 20.55 -23.02 5.97
N VAL A 134 20.58 -23.97 5.03
CA VAL A 134 19.36 -24.57 4.46
C VAL A 134 18.68 -25.52 5.43
N ASP A 135 19.41 -26.01 6.44
CA ASP A 135 18.93 -26.97 7.44
C ASP A 135 18.45 -26.26 8.73
N ILE A 136 18.42 -24.92 8.75
CA ILE A 136 17.88 -24.12 9.86
C ILE A 136 16.45 -24.56 10.21
N SER A 137 16.14 -24.63 11.51
CA SER A 137 14.82 -25.07 11.94
C SER A 137 13.73 -24.06 11.56
N SER A 138 12.55 -24.56 11.20
CA SER A 138 11.39 -23.70 10.90
C SER A 138 11.00 -22.81 12.07
N LYS A 139 11.25 -23.26 13.31
CA LYS A 139 11.06 -22.49 14.53
C LYS A 139 11.99 -21.28 14.56
N ASP A 140 13.29 -21.47 14.31
CA ASP A 140 14.26 -20.37 14.39
C ASP A 140 14.03 -19.33 13.28
N VAL A 141 13.65 -19.77 12.07
CA VAL A 141 13.22 -18.86 11.00
C VAL A 141 12.00 -18.04 11.44
N SER A 142 10.98 -18.70 12.00
CA SER A 142 9.75 -18.03 12.44
C SER A 142 10.01 -17.05 13.59
N ASP A 143 10.87 -17.42 14.54
CA ASP A 143 11.24 -16.57 15.67
C ASP A 143 11.97 -15.30 15.19
N ARG A 144 12.88 -15.45 14.22
CA ARG A 144 13.60 -14.29 13.66
C ARG A 144 12.69 -13.38 12.84
N ILE A 145 11.75 -13.96 12.09
CA ILE A 145 10.68 -13.19 11.41
C ILE A 145 9.84 -12.42 12.44
N ALA A 146 9.40 -13.10 13.51
CA ALA A 146 8.60 -12.45 14.55
C ALA A 146 9.37 -11.32 15.25
N GLU A 147 10.69 -11.46 15.43
CA GLU A 147 11.54 -10.42 15.99
C GLU A 147 11.62 -9.19 15.07
N ILE A 148 11.92 -9.39 13.77
CA ILE A 148 12.06 -8.27 12.83
C ILE A 148 10.73 -7.55 12.57
N SER A 149 9.61 -8.27 12.66
CA SER A 149 8.27 -7.70 12.46
C SER A 149 7.74 -6.93 13.68
N LYS A 150 8.44 -6.91 14.83
CA LYS A 150 8.01 -6.12 15.99
C LYS A 150 8.05 -4.62 15.70
N VAL A 151 6.91 -3.96 15.93
CA VAL A 151 6.75 -2.52 15.68
C VAL A 151 7.74 -1.69 16.51
N GLU A 152 7.63 -1.78 17.84
CA GLU A 152 8.35 -0.90 18.77
C GLU A 152 9.87 -1.11 18.77
N THR A 153 10.33 -2.35 18.60
CA THR A 153 11.73 -2.72 18.82
C THR A 153 12.53 -2.92 17.53
N SER A 154 11.89 -2.90 16.36
CA SER A 154 12.55 -3.11 15.06
C SER A 154 12.24 -1.97 14.09
N CYS A 155 11.15 -2.04 13.32
CA CYS A 155 10.88 -1.08 12.25
C CYS A 155 10.67 0.37 12.75
N ALA A 156 10.11 0.59 13.95
CA ALA A 156 10.01 1.94 14.49
C ALA A 156 11.41 2.50 14.85
N VAL A 157 12.29 1.68 15.43
CA VAL A 157 13.66 2.09 15.77
C VAL A 157 14.43 2.49 14.50
N ASP A 158 14.37 1.66 13.46
CA ASP A 158 15.02 1.97 12.18
C ASP A 158 14.42 3.19 11.50
N GLY A 159 13.09 3.32 11.52
CA GLY A 159 12.41 4.49 10.97
C GLY A 159 12.78 5.77 11.72
N MET A 160 12.90 5.72 13.04
CA MET A 160 13.36 6.86 13.85
C MET A 160 14.82 7.22 13.53
N ARG A 161 15.68 6.22 13.34
CA ARG A 161 17.09 6.42 12.94
C ARG A 161 17.22 7.05 11.55
N LEU A 162 16.31 6.73 10.62
CA LEU A 162 16.21 7.39 9.31
C LEU A 162 15.54 8.78 9.37
N GLY A 163 15.01 9.19 10.53
CA GLY A 163 14.35 10.48 10.72
C GLY A 163 12.94 10.54 10.10
N LEU A 164 12.27 9.40 9.90
CA LEU A 164 10.97 9.33 9.21
C LEU A 164 9.86 10.12 9.91
N GLN A 165 9.91 10.27 11.23
CA GLN A 165 8.98 11.10 11.99
C GLN A 165 8.92 12.57 11.52
N ASN A 166 9.99 13.05 10.86
CA ASN A 166 10.08 14.40 10.31
C ASN A 166 9.69 14.47 8.82
N VAL A 167 9.47 13.34 8.17
CA VAL A 167 9.19 13.23 6.73
C VAL A 167 7.75 12.81 6.48
N VAL A 168 7.22 11.89 7.29
CA VAL A 168 5.88 11.34 7.12
C VAL A 168 4.83 12.42 7.31
N ARG A 169 3.93 12.54 6.33
CA ARG A 169 2.80 13.46 6.36
C ARG A 169 1.65 12.83 7.12
N VAL A 170 1.16 13.54 8.12
CA VAL A 170 0.05 13.17 9.01
C VAL A 170 -0.90 14.36 9.18
N SER A 171 -2.16 14.14 9.57
CA SER A 171 -3.07 15.24 9.91
C SER A 171 -2.59 16.01 11.14
N SER A 172 -3.11 17.23 11.34
CA SER A 172 -2.75 18.12 12.46
C SER A 172 -2.94 17.49 13.85
N ASN A 173 -3.84 16.51 13.98
CA ASN A 173 -4.19 15.87 15.24
C ASN A 173 -3.54 14.50 15.42
N THR A 174 -2.62 14.14 14.52
CA THR A 174 -1.91 12.86 14.54
C THR A 174 -0.44 13.11 14.84
N ASP A 175 0.14 12.38 15.79
CA ASP A 175 1.56 12.45 16.11
C ASP A 175 2.37 11.54 15.16
N SER A 176 3.16 12.14 14.27
CA SER A 176 4.02 11.41 13.31
C SER A 176 5.13 10.59 13.96
N SER A 177 5.46 10.83 15.23
CA SER A 177 6.48 10.08 15.97
C SER A 177 5.96 8.78 16.60
N THR A 178 4.66 8.52 16.51
CA THR A 178 4.07 7.26 16.98
C THR A 178 4.71 6.07 16.26
N SER A 179 5.16 5.07 17.01
CA SER A 179 5.87 3.89 16.48
C SER A 179 5.13 3.17 15.36
N SER A 180 3.80 3.05 15.42
CA SER A 180 2.99 2.44 14.36
C SER A 180 3.04 3.22 13.04
N ILE A 181 3.07 4.56 13.11
CA ILE A 181 3.16 5.44 11.93
C ILE A 181 4.57 5.37 11.35
N VAL A 182 5.59 5.47 12.20
CA VAL A 182 6.99 5.39 11.79
C VAL A 182 7.30 4.03 11.18
N CYS A 183 6.89 2.94 11.82
CA CYS A 183 7.07 1.58 11.30
C CYS A 183 6.29 1.37 9.99
N GLY A 184 5.04 1.86 9.91
CA GLY A 184 4.24 1.78 8.69
C GLY A 184 4.93 2.48 7.50
N ALA A 185 5.47 3.68 7.75
CA ALA A 185 6.25 4.42 6.75
C ALA A 185 7.55 3.71 6.38
N PHE A 186 8.28 3.17 7.36
CA PHE A 186 9.51 2.40 7.14
C PHE A 186 9.27 1.20 6.22
N ARG A 187 8.28 0.35 6.54
CA ARG A 187 7.88 -0.78 5.68
C ARG A 187 7.50 -0.31 4.28
N SER A 188 6.76 0.79 4.19
CA SER A 188 6.29 1.34 2.93
C SER A 188 7.40 1.79 1.99
N ILE A 189 8.59 2.14 2.48
CA ILE A 189 9.75 2.47 1.64
C ILE A 189 10.12 1.27 0.77
N PHE A 190 10.18 0.07 1.35
CA PHE A 190 10.61 -1.12 0.62
C PHE A 190 9.56 -1.60 -0.38
N ALA A 191 8.27 -1.45 -0.07
CA ALA A 191 7.22 -1.60 -1.07
C ALA A 191 7.37 -0.60 -2.22
N ALA A 192 7.68 0.67 -1.92
CA ALA A 192 7.90 1.68 -2.95
C ALA A 192 9.09 1.34 -3.85
N ILE A 193 10.20 0.84 -3.29
CA ILE A 193 11.38 0.41 -4.07
C ILE A 193 11.03 -0.81 -4.94
N ALA A 194 10.30 -1.79 -4.40
CA ALA A 194 9.90 -2.97 -5.17
C ALA A 194 8.98 -2.60 -6.35
N LEU A 195 8.09 -1.61 -6.17
CA LEU A 195 7.24 -1.10 -7.25
C LEU A 195 8.05 -0.30 -8.28
N ASP A 196 9.04 0.47 -7.85
CA ASP A 196 9.88 1.31 -8.73
C ASP A 196 10.87 0.48 -9.57
N THR A 197 11.34 -0.64 -9.02
CA THR A 197 12.24 -1.59 -9.70
C THR A 197 11.50 -2.71 -10.44
N GLY A 198 10.29 -3.05 -9.98
CA GLY A 198 9.57 -4.27 -10.37
C GLY A 198 10.10 -5.54 -9.72
N LYS A 199 10.94 -5.45 -8.68
CA LYS A 199 11.61 -6.59 -8.04
C LYS A 199 11.62 -6.47 -6.52
N SER A 200 11.12 -7.50 -5.83
CA SER A 200 11.18 -7.57 -4.36
C SER A 200 12.61 -7.67 -3.82
N ASP A 201 13.49 -8.34 -4.55
CA ASP A 201 14.85 -8.63 -4.12
C ASP A 201 15.69 -7.34 -4.02
N ASP A 202 15.56 -6.43 -5.00
CA ASP A 202 16.21 -5.11 -4.98
C ASP A 202 15.81 -4.31 -3.73
N ALA A 203 14.54 -4.40 -3.32
CA ALA A 203 14.07 -3.76 -2.08
C ALA A 203 14.61 -4.44 -0.82
N GLY A 204 14.72 -5.77 -0.84
CA GLY A 204 15.34 -6.56 0.22
C GLY A 204 16.81 -6.20 0.45
N ASP A 205 17.57 -5.99 -0.62
CA ASP A 205 18.98 -5.59 -0.54
C ASP A 205 19.14 -4.21 0.11
N VAL A 206 18.29 -3.24 -0.26
CA VAL A 206 18.27 -1.91 0.39
C VAL A 206 17.85 -2.04 1.86
N PHE A 207 16.85 -2.87 2.17
CA PHE A 207 16.45 -3.14 3.56
C PHE A 207 17.61 -3.66 4.39
N LEU A 208 18.35 -4.67 3.90
CA LEU A 208 19.48 -5.24 4.62
C LEU A 208 20.60 -4.22 4.85
N ALA A 209 20.85 -3.33 3.88
CA ALA A 209 21.83 -2.25 4.04
C ALA A 209 21.41 -1.22 5.10
N VAL A 210 20.12 -0.85 5.11
CA VAL A 210 19.56 0.10 6.07
C VAL A 210 19.51 -0.49 7.48
N HIS A 211 19.01 -1.72 7.62
CA HIS A 211 18.80 -2.39 8.90
C HIS A 211 20.11 -2.88 9.53
N GLY A 212 21.04 -3.42 8.73
CA GLY A 212 22.32 -3.94 9.23
C GLY A 212 23.36 -2.88 9.59
N GLY A 213 23.26 -1.66 9.04
CA GLY A 213 24.31 -0.65 9.15
C GLY A 213 25.62 -1.07 8.46
N ALA A 214 26.50 -0.11 8.18
CA ALA A 214 27.82 -0.36 7.62
C ALA A 214 28.68 -1.18 8.62
N GLY A 215 28.52 -2.50 8.64
CA GLY A 215 29.30 -3.44 9.46
C GLY A 215 28.50 -4.39 10.35
N GLY A 216 27.18 -4.30 10.43
CA GLY A 216 26.39 -5.24 11.24
C GLY A 216 26.09 -6.52 10.47
N LEU A 217 26.97 -7.51 10.62
CA LEU A 217 26.53 -8.89 10.56
C LEU A 217 25.31 -9.01 11.49
N PHE A 218 24.21 -9.51 10.94
CA PHE A 218 23.25 -10.25 11.74
C PHE A 218 24.09 -11.33 12.42
N TYR A 219 24.48 -11.12 13.68
CA TYR A 219 25.14 -12.18 14.42
C TYR A 219 24.15 -13.35 14.47
N VAL A 220 24.73 -14.49 14.09
CA VAL A 220 24.16 -15.84 14.11
C VAL A 220 23.55 -16.10 15.49
#